data_AF-A0A1B1JHV4-F1
#
_entry.id   AF-A0A1B1JHV4-F1
#
_cell.length_a   1.000
_cell.length_b   1.000
_cell.length_c   1.000
_cell.angle_alpha   90.00
_cell.angle_beta   90.00
_cell.angle_gamma   90.00
#
_symmetry.space_group_name_H-M   'P 1'
#
loop_
_entity.id
_entity.type
_entity.pdbx_description
1 polymer ?
#
loop_
_entity_poly.entity_id
_entity_poly.type
_entity_poly.pdbx_seq_one_letter_code
_entity_poly.pdbx_strand_id
1 'polypeptide(L)'
;NTTSTCTNSPTSRSCWGVYSIDTNWYDVTPTGVTREYWLSVENTTITPDGYTRSAMTFNGTVPGPAITADWGDNLVIHVTNNLDHNGTSIHWHGIRQLGSLEYDGVPGVTQCPIAPGDTLTYKFQVTQYGTTWYHSHFSLQYGDGLFGPLIINGPATANYDEDLGPIFLQDWAHQSAFEIWDTARLGAPPVL
;
A
#
# COMPACT_ATOMS: atom_id res chain seq x y z
N ASN A 1 1.68 -14.28 37.92
CA ASN A 1 2.64 -14.35 36.80
C ASN A 1 2.65 -12.97 36.17
N THR A 2 3.59 -12.11 36.52
CA THR A 2 3.69 -10.75 35.96
C THR A 2 4.24 -10.85 34.55
N THR A 3 3.37 -10.73 33.54
CA THR A 3 3.82 -10.53 32.15
C THR A 3 4.71 -9.30 32.12
N SER A 4 6.02 -9.51 31.93
CA SER A 4 6.99 -8.43 31.82
C SER A 4 6.66 -7.61 30.58
N THR A 5 6.29 -6.35 30.77
CA THR A 5 6.04 -5.41 29.67
C THR A 5 7.29 -4.59 29.40
N CYS A 6 7.60 -4.34 28.13
CA CYS A 6 8.68 -3.43 27.76
C CYS A 6 8.24 -2.45 26.66
N THR A 7 8.89 -1.28 26.63
CA THR A 7 8.54 -0.19 25.71
C THR A 7 9.40 -0.28 24.45
N ASN A 8 8.80 -0.11 23.27
CA ASN A 8 9.56 0.09 22.05
C ASN A 8 10.30 1.44 22.14
N SER A 9 11.62 1.41 22.06
CA SER A 9 12.45 2.62 22.13
C SER A 9 13.69 2.45 21.25
N PRO A 10 14.47 3.52 21.00
CA PRO A 10 15.72 3.44 20.24
C PRO A 10 16.68 2.35 20.70
N THR A 11 16.68 2.02 22.01
CA THR A 11 17.56 1.01 22.60
C THR A 11 16.86 -0.32 22.93
N SER A 12 15.58 -0.47 22.56
CA SER A 12 14.78 -1.68 22.82
C SER A 12 13.77 -1.94 21.70
N ARG A 13 14.18 -1.87 20.43
CA ARG A 13 13.28 -2.03 19.28
C ARG A 13 12.64 -3.42 19.17
N SER A 14 13.22 -4.44 19.82
CA SER A 14 12.62 -5.78 19.88
C SER A 14 11.33 -5.83 20.73
N CYS A 15 11.06 -4.80 21.53
CA CYS A 15 9.90 -4.72 22.42
C CYS A 15 8.66 -4.13 21.74
N TRP A 16 7.48 -4.64 22.08
CA TRP A 16 6.19 -4.10 21.66
C TRP A 16 5.10 -4.29 22.74
N GLY A 17 5.34 -3.70 23.92
CA GLY A 17 4.42 -3.79 25.06
C GLY A 17 4.47 -5.18 25.71
N VAL A 18 3.37 -5.93 25.62
CA VAL A 18 3.30 -7.35 26.02
C VAL A 18 3.76 -8.31 24.91
N TYR A 19 3.98 -7.78 23.70
CA TYR A 19 4.45 -8.51 22.53
C TYR A 19 5.92 -8.16 22.25
N SER A 20 6.54 -8.89 21.31
CA SER A 20 7.95 -8.69 20.93
C SER A 20 8.23 -9.20 19.53
N ILE A 21 9.47 -9.02 19.07
CA ILE A 21 10.01 -9.59 17.83
C ILE A 21 9.90 -11.12 17.75
N ASP A 22 9.76 -11.80 18.90
CA ASP A 22 9.66 -13.27 18.99
C ASP A 22 8.21 -13.76 18.97
N THR A 23 7.23 -12.85 19.03
CA THR A 23 5.83 -13.21 18.99
C THR A 23 5.47 -13.72 17.60
N ASN A 24 4.88 -14.93 17.52
CA ASN A 24 4.42 -15.47 16.25
C ASN A 24 3.20 -14.69 15.73
N TRP A 25 3.44 -13.72 14.84
CA TRP A 25 2.38 -12.87 14.28
C TRP A 25 1.39 -13.61 13.37
N TYR A 26 1.70 -14.84 12.94
CA TYR A 26 0.75 -15.67 12.21
C TYR A 26 -0.41 -16.17 13.09
N ASP A 27 -0.16 -16.32 14.40
CA ASP A 27 -1.09 -16.92 15.35
C ASP A 27 -1.61 -15.90 16.39
N VAL A 28 -0.82 -14.86 16.68
CA VAL A 28 -1.12 -13.85 17.69
C VAL A 28 -1.09 -12.48 17.05
N THR A 29 -2.12 -11.67 17.30
CA THR A 29 -2.21 -10.29 16.82
C THR A 29 -2.58 -9.37 17.99
N PRO A 30 -1.91 -8.22 18.17
CA PRO A 30 -2.29 -7.23 19.17
C PRO A 30 -3.71 -6.71 18.95
N THR A 31 -4.32 -6.21 20.02
CA THR A 31 -5.50 -5.36 19.86
C THR A 31 -5.03 -3.96 19.47
N GLY A 32 -5.41 -3.50 18.28
CA GLY A 32 -5.14 -2.15 17.81
C GLY A 32 -6.37 -1.24 17.84
N VAL A 33 -6.25 -0.10 17.17
CA VAL A 33 -7.33 0.86 16.91
C VAL A 33 -7.82 0.75 15.47
N THR A 34 -8.92 1.43 15.15
CA THR A 34 -9.31 1.62 13.74
C THR A 34 -8.61 2.87 13.20
N ARG A 35 -7.98 2.75 12.04
CA ARG A 35 -7.45 3.88 11.28
C ARG A 35 -8.17 3.98 9.95
N GLU A 36 -8.69 5.17 9.69
CA GLU A 36 -9.56 5.42 8.54
C GLU A 36 -8.90 6.37 7.55
N TYR A 37 -8.94 6.02 6.27
CA TYR A 37 -8.27 6.73 5.18
C TYR A 37 -9.21 6.93 3.99
N TRP A 38 -9.03 8.04 3.28
CA TRP A 38 -9.71 8.33 2.02
C TRP A 38 -8.69 8.50 0.91
N LEU A 39 -8.74 7.58 -0.05
CA LEU A 39 -7.94 7.61 -1.25
C LEU A 39 -8.81 7.99 -2.45
N SER A 40 -8.34 8.99 -3.19
CA SER A 40 -8.94 9.44 -4.44
C SER A 40 -8.05 8.95 -5.58
N VAL A 41 -8.54 8.06 -6.43
CA VAL A 41 -7.82 7.62 -7.62
C VAL A 41 -8.05 8.64 -8.73
N GLU A 42 -6.99 9.32 -9.13
CA GLU A 42 -7.07 10.51 -9.97
C GLU A 42 -6.18 10.39 -11.21
N ASN A 43 -6.66 10.93 -12.33
CA ASN A 43 -5.81 11.21 -13.48
C ASN A 43 -5.22 12.61 -13.32
N THR A 44 -3.89 12.71 -13.27
CA THR A 44 -3.19 13.96 -13.01
C THR A 44 -2.01 14.15 -13.97
N THR A 45 -1.44 15.34 -13.97
CA THR A 45 -0.20 15.66 -14.69
C THR A 45 0.89 15.96 -13.68
N ILE A 46 2.02 15.26 -13.77
CA ILE A 46 3.17 15.40 -12.85
C ILE A 46 4.46 15.66 -13.61
N THR A 47 5.51 16.08 -12.90
CA THR A 47 6.84 16.36 -13.47
C THR A 47 7.93 15.90 -12.48
N PRO A 48 8.06 14.59 -12.21
CA PRO A 48 8.90 14.08 -11.12
C PRO A 48 10.41 14.15 -11.40
N ASP A 49 10.82 14.18 -12.67
CA ASP A 49 12.21 14.17 -13.12
C ASP A 49 12.53 15.32 -14.10
N GLY A 50 11.66 16.34 -14.16
CA GLY A 50 11.75 17.43 -15.12
C GLY A 50 11.00 17.18 -16.44
N TYR A 51 10.45 15.98 -16.66
CA TYR A 51 9.58 15.67 -17.80
C TYR A 51 8.10 15.66 -17.38
N THR A 52 7.27 16.45 -18.05
CA THR A 52 5.83 16.52 -17.76
C THR A 52 5.07 15.40 -18.48
N ARG A 53 4.33 14.58 -17.73
CA ARG A 53 3.50 13.49 -18.27
C ARG A 53 2.23 13.27 -17.46
N SER A 54 1.28 12.54 -18.05
CA SER A 54 0.11 12.02 -17.32
C SER A 54 0.50 10.92 -16.35
N ALA A 55 -0.22 10.83 -15.24
CA ALA A 55 -0.08 9.81 -14.21
C ALA A 55 -1.44 9.47 -13.60
N MET A 56 -1.58 8.22 -13.18
CA MET A 56 -2.70 7.79 -12.32
C MET A 56 -2.18 7.78 -10.89
N THR A 57 -2.85 8.48 -9.99
CA THR A 57 -2.32 8.72 -8.63
C THR A 57 -3.35 8.51 -7.56
N PHE A 58 -2.87 8.30 -6.34
CA PHE A 58 -3.70 8.49 -5.16
C PHE A 58 -3.51 9.93 -4.68
N ASN A 59 -4.61 10.71 -4.63
CA ASN A 59 -4.65 12.08 -4.12
C ASN A 59 -3.61 13.02 -4.77
N GLY A 60 -3.34 12.84 -6.06
CA GLY A 60 -2.54 13.76 -6.86
C GLY A 60 -1.03 13.61 -6.76
N THR A 61 -0.49 12.63 -6.02
CA THR A 61 0.97 12.46 -5.85
C THR A 61 1.47 11.09 -6.27
N VAL A 62 2.75 11.05 -6.66
CA VAL A 62 3.54 9.82 -6.82
C VAL A 62 4.79 9.95 -5.95
N PRO A 63 5.01 9.05 -4.97
CA PRO A 63 4.08 8.04 -4.47
C PRO A 63 2.78 8.65 -3.91
N GLY A 64 1.73 7.84 -3.79
CA GLY A 64 0.52 8.19 -3.08
C GLY A 64 0.73 8.38 -1.57
N PRO A 65 -0.30 8.85 -0.82
CA PRO A 65 -0.21 9.10 0.62
C PRO A 65 0.28 7.88 1.41
N ALA A 66 1.09 8.11 2.44
CA ALA A 66 1.47 7.03 3.35
C ALA A 66 0.27 6.56 4.18
N ILE A 67 0.03 5.26 4.18
CA ILE A 67 -0.85 4.61 5.14
C ILE A 67 0.04 4.08 6.26
N THR A 68 -0.19 4.56 7.48
CA THR A 68 0.60 4.20 8.65
C THR A 68 -0.30 3.64 9.73
N ALA A 69 -0.01 2.40 10.13
CA ALA A 69 -0.73 1.69 11.15
C ALA A 69 0.23 1.14 12.21
N ASP A 70 -0.31 0.70 13.34
CA ASP A 70 0.41 -0.14 14.28
C ASP A 70 -0.04 -1.59 14.12
N TRP A 71 0.84 -2.52 14.46
CA TRP A 71 0.53 -3.95 14.43
C TRP A 71 -0.75 -4.26 15.22
N GLY A 72 -1.74 -4.86 14.55
CA GLY A 72 -3.03 -5.20 15.13
C GLY A 72 -4.15 -4.19 14.88
N ASP A 73 -3.86 -3.03 14.28
CA ASP A 73 -4.88 -2.06 13.87
C ASP A 73 -5.81 -2.61 12.79
N ASN A 74 -7.03 -2.06 12.74
CA ASN A 74 -7.99 -2.28 11.67
C ASN A 74 -7.93 -1.10 10.71
N LEU A 75 -7.64 -1.37 9.45
CA LEU A 75 -7.66 -0.37 8.40
C LEU A 75 -9.04 -0.32 7.75
N VAL A 76 -9.57 0.90 7.61
CA VAL A 76 -10.78 1.22 6.85
C VAL A 76 -10.38 2.23 5.78
N ILE A 77 -10.39 1.83 4.52
CA ILE A 77 -9.82 2.65 3.44
C ILE A 77 -10.87 2.83 2.35
N HIS A 78 -11.37 4.06 2.23
CA HIS A 78 -12.34 4.45 1.22
C HIS A 78 -11.59 4.81 -0.06
N VAL A 79 -11.69 3.98 -1.08
CA VAL A 79 -11.11 4.24 -2.39
C VAL A 79 -12.21 4.69 -3.33
N THR A 80 -12.14 5.94 -3.78
CA THR A 80 -13.04 6.50 -4.80
C THR A 80 -12.32 6.54 -6.13
N ASN A 81 -12.94 5.96 -7.16
CA ASN A 81 -12.39 5.99 -8.51
C ASN A 81 -12.83 7.26 -9.25
N ASN A 82 -11.95 8.25 -9.36
CA ASN A 82 -12.20 9.49 -10.11
C ASN A 82 -11.57 9.46 -11.51
N LEU A 83 -11.25 8.29 -12.06
CA LEU A 83 -10.86 8.13 -13.46
C LEU A 83 -12.10 8.10 -14.37
N ASP A 84 -11.98 8.62 -15.58
CA ASP A 84 -13.10 8.66 -16.53
C ASP A 84 -13.33 7.35 -17.30
N HIS A 85 -12.27 6.57 -17.53
CA HIS A 85 -12.25 5.52 -18.56
C HIS A 85 -11.81 4.14 -18.07
N ASN A 86 -11.36 4.02 -16.83
CA ASN A 86 -10.91 2.76 -16.28
C ASN A 86 -11.66 2.42 -14.99
N GLY A 87 -11.91 1.13 -14.79
CA GLY A 87 -12.10 0.62 -13.45
C GLY A 87 -10.77 0.67 -12.68
N THR A 88 -10.83 0.51 -11.36
CA THR A 88 -9.62 0.34 -10.54
C THR A 88 -9.85 -0.70 -9.45
N SER A 89 -8.79 -1.20 -8.84
CA SER A 89 -8.85 -2.16 -7.74
C SER A 89 -7.54 -2.11 -7.00
N ILE A 90 -7.57 -1.91 -5.69
CA ILE A 90 -6.36 -1.60 -4.91
C ILE A 90 -5.97 -2.81 -4.09
N HIS A 91 -4.80 -3.36 -4.39
CA HIS A 91 -4.20 -4.47 -3.66
C HIS A 91 -3.26 -3.97 -2.57
N TRP A 92 -3.29 -4.67 -1.45
CA TRP A 92 -2.51 -4.38 -0.26
C TRP A 92 -1.34 -5.37 -0.21
N HIS A 93 -0.26 -5.03 -0.91
CA HIS A 93 0.83 -5.96 -1.19
C HIS A 93 1.37 -6.57 0.11
N GLY A 94 1.47 -7.90 0.15
CA GLY A 94 2.00 -8.61 1.31
C GLY A 94 1.08 -8.66 2.54
N ILE A 95 -0.11 -8.04 2.52
CA ILE A 95 -1.10 -8.19 3.58
C ILE A 95 -1.81 -9.54 3.43
N ARG A 96 -1.84 -10.32 4.51
CA ARG A 96 -2.33 -11.71 4.52
C ARG A 96 -3.80 -11.87 4.18
N GLN A 97 -4.63 -10.86 4.45
CA GLN A 97 -6.09 -10.90 4.27
C GLN A 97 -6.78 -12.09 4.95
N LEU A 98 -6.33 -12.46 6.16
CA LEU A 98 -6.92 -13.57 6.91
C LEU A 98 -8.36 -13.22 7.31
N GLY A 99 -9.34 -13.87 6.68
CA GLY A 99 -10.76 -13.62 6.93
C GLY A 99 -11.31 -12.35 6.25
N SER A 100 -10.54 -11.75 5.34
CA SER A 100 -10.88 -10.52 4.62
C SER A 100 -10.54 -10.62 3.13
N LEU A 101 -10.71 -11.81 2.55
CA LEU A 101 -10.36 -12.14 1.15
C LEU A 101 -10.97 -11.15 0.15
N GLU A 102 -12.22 -10.76 0.35
CA GLU A 102 -12.95 -9.82 -0.51
C GLU A 102 -12.32 -8.43 -0.58
N TYR A 103 -11.41 -8.09 0.35
CA TYR A 103 -10.67 -6.84 0.39
C TYR A 103 -9.23 -6.97 -0.11
N ASP A 104 -8.86 -8.11 -0.70
CA ASP A 104 -7.51 -8.30 -1.26
C ASP A 104 -7.23 -7.42 -2.49
N GLY A 105 -8.26 -6.98 -3.22
CA GLY A 105 -8.05 -5.98 -4.27
C GLY A 105 -7.64 -6.52 -5.63
N VAL A 106 -7.91 -7.78 -5.95
CA VAL A 106 -7.54 -8.40 -7.22
C VAL A 106 -8.77 -8.48 -8.14
N PRO A 107 -8.85 -7.63 -9.20
CA PRO A 107 -10.01 -7.59 -10.06
C PRO A 107 -10.13 -8.88 -10.88
N GLY A 108 -11.32 -9.47 -10.88
CA GLY A 108 -11.59 -10.76 -11.51
C GLY A 108 -11.28 -11.99 -10.65
N VAL A 109 -10.75 -11.79 -9.44
CA VAL A 109 -10.52 -12.87 -8.46
C VAL A 109 -11.30 -12.61 -7.18
N THR A 110 -10.99 -11.52 -6.47
CA THR A 110 -11.59 -11.22 -5.17
C THR A 110 -12.67 -10.14 -5.24
N GLN A 111 -12.69 -9.34 -6.32
CA GLN A 111 -13.71 -8.33 -6.57
C GLN A 111 -13.88 -8.01 -8.05
N CYS A 112 -14.96 -7.30 -8.39
CA CYS A 112 -15.02 -6.54 -9.64
C CYS A 112 -14.22 -5.22 -9.50
N PRO A 113 -13.77 -4.60 -10.60
CA PRO A 113 -13.20 -3.27 -10.56
C PRO A 113 -14.20 -2.25 -10.02
N ILE A 114 -13.73 -1.30 -9.23
CA ILE A 114 -14.47 -0.10 -8.81
C ILE A 114 -14.71 0.75 -10.07
N ALA A 115 -15.96 0.99 -10.43
CA ALA A 115 -16.29 1.77 -11.63
C ALA A 115 -15.95 3.26 -11.45
N PRO A 116 -15.74 4.02 -12.55
CA PRO A 116 -15.70 5.48 -12.52
C PRO A 116 -16.84 6.09 -11.69
N GLY A 117 -16.49 6.94 -10.72
CA GLY A 117 -17.40 7.60 -9.79
C GLY A 117 -17.79 6.77 -8.56
N ASP A 118 -17.50 5.47 -8.53
CA ASP A 118 -17.84 4.60 -7.40
C ASP A 118 -16.77 4.60 -6.29
N THR A 119 -17.20 4.24 -5.09
CA THR A 119 -16.34 4.06 -3.91
C THR A 119 -16.45 2.64 -3.38
N LEU A 120 -15.31 2.00 -3.12
CA LEU A 120 -15.22 0.78 -2.31
C LEU A 120 -14.48 1.08 -1.01
N THR A 121 -15.02 0.60 0.11
CA THR A 121 -14.37 0.68 1.41
C THR A 121 -13.71 -0.65 1.75
N TYR A 122 -12.38 -0.68 1.71
CA TYR A 122 -11.58 -1.84 2.10
C TYR A 122 -11.48 -1.93 3.62
N LYS A 123 -11.64 -3.13 4.19
CA LYS A 123 -11.58 -3.34 5.64
C LYS A 123 -10.76 -4.59 5.98
N PHE A 124 -9.65 -4.42 6.66
CA PHE A 124 -8.82 -5.54 7.07
C PHE A 124 -7.98 -5.21 8.29
N GLN A 125 -7.61 -6.23 9.05
CA GLN A 125 -6.69 -6.10 10.16
C GLN A 125 -5.25 -6.29 9.67
N VAL A 126 -4.34 -5.43 10.13
CA VAL A 126 -2.91 -5.62 9.89
C VAL A 126 -2.32 -6.58 10.93
N THR A 127 -2.39 -7.88 10.62
CA THR A 127 -1.85 -8.96 11.48
C THR A 127 -0.32 -9.09 11.39
N GLN A 128 0.31 -8.32 10.51
CA GLN A 128 1.75 -8.26 10.27
C GLN A 128 2.28 -6.87 10.65
N TYR A 129 3.61 -6.72 10.71
CA TYR A 129 4.28 -5.43 10.85
C TYR A 129 5.49 -5.34 9.92
N GLY A 130 5.90 -4.12 9.60
CA GLY A 130 7.02 -3.83 8.70
C GLY A 130 6.64 -2.90 7.55
N THR A 131 7.44 -2.95 6.49
CA THR A 131 7.30 -2.10 5.32
C THR A 131 6.69 -2.87 4.16
N THR A 132 5.62 -2.33 3.61
CA THR A 132 5.06 -2.77 2.33
C THR A 132 4.46 -1.58 1.59
N TRP A 133 3.61 -1.84 0.61
CA TRP A 133 3.04 -0.86 -0.28
C TRP A 133 1.65 -1.31 -0.71
N TYR A 134 0.86 -0.37 -1.19
CA TYR A 134 -0.42 -0.63 -1.82
C TYR A 134 -0.36 -0.10 -3.24
N HIS A 135 -1.03 -0.77 -4.16
CA HIS A 135 -1.01 -0.38 -5.55
C HIS A 135 -2.27 -0.84 -6.28
N SER A 136 -2.57 -0.21 -7.40
CA SER A 136 -3.60 -0.77 -8.27
C SER A 136 -3.15 -2.12 -8.81
N HIS A 137 -4.06 -3.08 -8.74
CA HIS A 137 -3.95 -4.39 -9.38
C HIS A 137 -4.78 -4.46 -10.67
N PHE A 138 -5.34 -3.34 -11.12
CA PHE A 138 -6.05 -3.25 -12.38
C PHE A 138 -5.08 -2.93 -13.52
N SER A 139 -4.82 -3.94 -14.38
CA SER A 139 -3.96 -3.80 -15.56
C SER A 139 -2.59 -3.17 -15.24
N LEU A 140 -2.19 -2.11 -15.94
CA LEU A 140 -0.88 -1.47 -15.83
C LEU A 140 -0.90 -0.18 -14.97
N GLN A 141 -1.99 0.11 -14.26
CA GLN A 141 -2.20 1.41 -13.61
C GLN A 141 -1.09 1.79 -12.60
N TYR A 142 -0.52 0.81 -11.87
CA TYR A 142 0.56 1.12 -10.93
C TYR A 142 1.83 1.60 -11.64
N GLY A 143 2.06 1.20 -12.89
CA GLY A 143 3.18 1.67 -13.71
C GLY A 143 3.04 3.15 -14.11
N ASP A 144 1.82 3.69 -14.06
CA ASP A 144 1.54 5.11 -14.25
C ASP A 144 1.53 5.91 -12.95
N GLY A 145 1.95 5.32 -11.83
CA GLY A 145 2.10 6.00 -10.54
C GLY A 145 1.07 5.61 -9.47
N LEU A 146 0.17 4.67 -9.76
CA LEU A 146 -0.95 4.34 -8.86
C LEU A 146 -0.53 3.36 -7.75
N PHE A 147 0.39 3.81 -6.90
CA PHE A 147 0.90 3.09 -5.74
C PHE A 147 1.25 4.05 -4.59
N GLY A 148 1.37 3.53 -3.37
CA GLY A 148 1.83 4.28 -2.21
C GLY A 148 2.35 3.38 -1.10
N PRO A 149 3.01 3.93 -0.06
CA PRO A 149 3.59 3.12 0.99
C PRO A 149 2.55 2.72 2.05
N LEU A 150 2.66 1.48 2.53
CA LEU A 150 1.92 0.95 3.66
C LEU A 150 2.91 0.52 4.73
N ILE A 151 2.94 1.29 5.82
CA ILE A 151 3.90 1.12 6.93
C ILE A 151 3.11 0.65 8.13
N ILE A 152 3.52 -0.47 8.72
CA ILE A 152 2.89 -1.00 9.92
C ILE A 152 3.95 -1.08 11.02
N ASN A 153 3.88 -0.17 11.99
CA ASN A 153 4.83 -0.13 13.10
C ASN A 153 4.73 -1.41 13.94
N GLY A 154 5.88 -1.88 14.39
CA GLY A 154 6.01 -3.05 15.23
C GLY A 154 7.44 -3.18 15.76
N PRO A 155 7.78 -4.31 16.39
CA PRO A 155 9.13 -4.55 16.85
C PRO A 155 10.11 -4.72 15.67
N ALA A 156 11.40 -4.50 15.92
CA ALA A 156 12.48 -4.73 14.97
C ALA A 156 13.62 -5.54 15.59
N THR A 157 14.42 -6.19 14.75
CA THR A 157 15.53 -7.08 15.15
C THR A 157 16.78 -6.33 15.59
N ALA A 158 16.88 -5.04 15.29
CA ALA A 158 17.99 -4.19 15.68
C ALA A 158 17.46 -2.83 16.18
N ASN A 159 18.24 -2.25 17.08
CA ASN A 159 18.02 -0.91 17.61
C ASN A 159 18.35 0.15 16.56
N TYR A 160 17.52 1.19 16.49
CA TYR A 160 17.71 2.35 15.63
C TYR A 160 17.03 3.57 16.25
N ASP A 161 17.63 4.74 16.04
CA ASP A 161 17.16 6.00 16.62
C ASP A 161 15.99 6.58 15.81
N GLU A 162 16.13 6.64 14.49
CA GLU A 162 15.20 7.29 13.58
C GLU A 162 14.71 6.33 12.49
N ASP A 163 13.41 6.37 12.22
CA ASP A 163 12.83 5.76 11.01
C ASP A 163 12.68 6.86 9.96
N LEU A 164 13.41 6.72 8.85
CA LEU A 164 13.38 7.68 7.73
C LEU A 164 12.19 7.44 6.79
N GLY A 165 11.44 6.35 7.01
CA GLY A 165 10.34 5.95 6.15
C GLY A 165 10.79 5.28 4.85
N PRO A 166 9.83 5.07 3.93
CA PRO A 166 10.03 4.28 2.72
C PRO A 166 10.82 5.04 1.65
N ILE A 167 11.67 4.32 0.93
CA ILE A 167 12.32 4.78 -0.31
C ILE A 167 11.83 3.88 -1.44
N PHE A 168 11.09 4.45 -2.38
CA PHE A 168 10.69 3.74 -3.59
C PHE A 168 11.83 3.74 -4.60
N LEU A 169 12.05 2.58 -5.22
CA LEU A 169 12.96 2.39 -6.34
C LEU A 169 12.13 1.85 -7.49
N GLN A 170 12.14 2.53 -8.62
CA GLN A 170 11.35 2.19 -9.78
C GLN A 170 12.03 2.69 -11.06
N ASP A 171 11.68 2.04 -12.16
CA ASP A 171 11.77 2.67 -13.47
C ASP A 171 10.71 3.77 -13.62
N TRP A 172 10.95 4.66 -14.59
CA TRP A 172 10.04 5.76 -14.89
C TRP A 172 10.05 6.04 -16.38
N ALA A 173 8.93 5.75 -17.05
CA ALA A 173 8.76 6.06 -18.46
C ALA A 173 8.34 7.53 -18.63
N HIS A 174 8.62 8.13 -19.78
CA HIS A 174 8.06 9.44 -20.16
C HIS A 174 6.69 9.36 -20.85
N GLN A 175 6.20 8.14 -21.10
CA GLN A 175 4.89 7.83 -21.68
C GLN A 175 4.05 6.95 -20.76
N SER A 176 2.73 7.00 -20.91
CA SER A 176 1.83 6.11 -20.15
C SER A 176 2.15 4.64 -20.43
N ALA A 177 2.12 3.81 -19.39
CA ALA A 177 2.25 2.36 -19.48
C ALA A 177 1.23 1.77 -20.47
N PHE A 178 0.06 2.40 -20.59
CA PHE A 178 -0.98 2.00 -21.53
C PHE A 178 -0.63 2.35 -22.99
N GLU A 179 0.15 3.40 -23.24
CA GLU A 179 0.59 3.77 -24.59
C GLU A 179 1.66 2.80 -25.12
N ILE A 180 2.60 2.39 -24.25
CA ILE A 180 3.70 1.49 -24.62
C ILE A 180 3.30 0.01 -24.62
N TRP A 181 2.13 -0.34 -24.05
CA TRP A 181 1.65 -1.72 -23.91
C TRP A 181 1.66 -2.49 -25.23
N ASP A 182 1.14 -1.90 -26.30
CA ASP A 182 0.99 -2.57 -27.60
C ASP A 182 2.33 -2.99 -28.21
N THR A 183 3.39 -2.25 -27.90
CA THR A 183 4.76 -2.58 -28.30
C THR A 183 5.38 -3.57 -27.33
N ALA A 184 5.23 -3.35 -26.02
CA ALA A 184 5.80 -4.19 -24.97
C ALA A 184 5.31 -5.64 -25.05
N ARG A 185 4.03 -5.86 -25.37
CA ARG A 185 3.45 -7.22 -25.52
C ARG A 185 4.06 -8.04 -26.67
N LEU A 186 4.75 -7.39 -27.61
CA LEU A 186 5.45 -8.05 -28.72
C LEU A 186 6.90 -8.44 -28.38
N GLY A 187 7.35 -8.18 -27.16
CA GLY A 187 8.69 -8.55 -26.67
C GLY A 187 9.78 -7.53 -26.93
N ALA A 188 9.44 -6.35 -27.45
CA ALA A 188 10.37 -5.22 -27.49
C ALA A 188 10.41 -4.54 -26.11
N PRO A 189 11.59 -4.37 -25.48
CA PRO A 189 11.67 -3.59 -24.25
C PRO A 189 11.22 -2.15 -24.54
N PRO A 190 10.31 -1.58 -23.73
CA PRO A 190 9.89 -0.21 -23.92
C PRO A 190 11.06 0.75 -23.68
N VAL A 191 11.09 1.86 -24.42
CA VAL A 191 12.01 2.97 -24.17
C VAL A 191 11.40 3.79 -23.04
N LEU A 192 12.13 3.92 -21.94
CA LEU A 192 11.72 4.69 -20.76
C LEU A 192 12.02 6.18 -20.96
#